data_AF-A0A9D4NCK4-F1
#
_entry.id   AF-A0A9D4NCK4-F1
#
_cell.length_a   1.000
_cell.length_b   1.000
_cell.length_c   1.000
_cell.angle_alpha   90.00
_cell.angle_beta   90.00
_cell.angle_gamma   90.00
#
_symmetry.space_group_name_H-M   'P 1'
#
loop_
_entity.id
_entity.type
_entity.pdbx_description
1 polymer ?
#
loop_
_entity_poly.entity_id
_entity_poly.type
_entity_poly.pdbx_seq_one_letter_code
_entity_poly.pdbx_strand_id
1 'polypeptide(L)'
;MLVQSSDIDFVMKRLITAQVLANIGLTVRSIFWLAKSFPSINDPNVTDYKQVACIITTLWTQYFFLCVIFWHLMYGIECFLTSKGIASSYFTKIVIGWMLPASLCTVIAFIAYQPTLQRCSAQYHFVRSAMFGIFLLPIVIVILIVIVLFYQTLKSVKRKLIQHFGRFSPPEREMLDNLQAKYIIIAVTFVICWIPNILNGIFMSILDSVVDTEAEYLILVLLVLEAVLNPFQVVIDAMVMFSWPPVGCCGIFRSDGYRSRGNINAMSKSTVEGTSGETDALLSFSRRGRTSSI
;
A
#
# COMPACT_ATOMS: atom_id res chain seq x y z
N MET A 1 -23.01 9.74 -6.53
CA MET A 1 -22.39 8.75 -5.63
C MET A 1 -21.47 7.77 -6.36
N LEU A 2 -21.79 7.29 -7.57
CA LEU A 2 -20.91 6.41 -8.39
C LEU A 2 -19.44 6.88 -8.52
N VAL A 3 -19.18 8.20 -8.50
CA VAL A 3 -17.83 8.79 -8.53
C VAL A 3 -16.96 8.37 -7.33
N GLN A 4 -17.56 8.09 -6.17
CA GLN A 4 -16.85 8.02 -4.90
C GLN A 4 -16.22 6.65 -4.59
N SER A 5 -16.63 5.57 -5.28
CA SER A 5 -15.88 4.31 -5.27
C SER A 5 -14.68 4.38 -6.23
N SER A 6 -14.87 4.93 -7.44
CA SER A 6 -13.79 5.07 -8.43
C SER A 6 -12.60 5.89 -7.93
N ASP A 7 -12.84 6.83 -7.01
CA ASP A 7 -11.80 7.63 -6.37
C ASP A 7 -10.88 6.82 -5.42
N ILE A 8 -11.42 5.81 -4.72
CA ILE A 8 -10.65 4.90 -3.86
C ILE A 8 -9.96 3.83 -4.73
N ASP A 9 -10.68 3.26 -5.69
CA ASP A 9 -10.12 2.29 -6.65
C ASP A 9 -8.93 2.84 -7.41
N PHE A 10 -8.97 4.11 -7.82
CA PHE A 10 -7.86 4.79 -8.47
C PHE A 10 -6.61 4.82 -7.57
N VAL A 11 -6.77 5.23 -6.31
CA VAL A 11 -5.69 5.33 -5.32
C VAL A 11 -5.08 3.95 -5.04
N MET A 12 -5.93 2.93 -4.85
CA MET A 12 -5.50 1.54 -4.62
C MET A 12 -4.80 0.93 -5.85
N LYS A 13 -5.24 1.26 -7.08
CA LYS A 13 -4.56 0.84 -8.32
C LYS A 13 -3.18 1.48 -8.48
N ARG A 14 -3.00 2.75 -8.09
CA ARG A 14 -1.68 3.41 -8.07
C ARG A 14 -0.78 2.84 -6.98
N LEU A 15 -1.33 2.51 -5.81
CA LEU A 15 -0.61 1.81 -4.75
C LEU A 15 -0.03 0.47 -5.23
N ILE A 16 -0.85 -0.42 -5.80
CA ILE A 16 -0.38 -1.70 -6.33
C ILE A 16 0.65 -1.50 -7.45
N THR A 17 0.46 -0.50 -8.33
CA THR A 17 1.44 -0.16 -9.37
C THR A 17 2.81 0.20 -8.77
N ALA A 18 2.83 1.03 -7.72
CA ALA A 18 4.07 1.39 -7.03
C ALA A 18 4.74 0.17 -6.34
N GLN A 19 3.95 -0.73 -5.75
CA GLN A 19 4.46 -1.95 -5.13
C GLN A 19 5.08 -2.92 -6.14
N VAL A 20 4.47 -3.08 -7.32
CA VAL A 20 5.04 -3.90 -8.41
C VAL A 20 6.37 -3.29 -8.88
N LEU A 21 6.44 -1.97 -9.06
CA LEU A 21 7.67 -1.29 -9.50
C LEU A 21 8.79 -1.33 -8.45
N ALA A 22 8.46 -1.27 -7.16
CA ALA A 22 9.41 -1.45 -6.05
C ALA A 22 9.99 -2.88 -6.05
N ASN A 23 9.14 -3.89 -6.14
CA ASN A 23 9.56 -5.30 -6.17
C ASN A 23 10.38 -5.63 -7.43
N ILE A 24 10.03 -5.09 -8.60
CA ILE A 24 10.86 -5.21 -9.81
C ILE A 24 12.26 -4.62 -9.58
N GLY A 25 12.35 -3.44 -8.95
CA GLY A 25 13.63 -2.82 -8.58
C GLY A 25 14.48 -3.71 -7.67
N LEU A 26 13.86 -4.30 -6.64
CA LEU A 26 14.48 -5.24 -5.73
C LEU A 26 14.96 -6.52 -6.45
N THR A 27 14.15 -7.13 -7.31
CA THR A 27 14.55 -8.29 -8.11
C THR A 27 15.73 -7.98 -9.02
N VAL A 28 15.68 -6.85 -9.75
CA VAL A 28 16.78 -6.41 -10.63
C VAL A 28 18.07 -6.19 -9.82
N ARG A 29 17.98 -5.54 -8.65
CA ARG A 29 19.12 -5.34 -7.75
C ARG A 29 19.73 -6.67 -7.29
N SER A 30 18.90 -7.64 -6.89
CA SER A 30 19.36 -8.97 -6.47
C SER A 30 20.04 -9.75 -7.61
N ILE A 31 19.54 -9.64 -8.84
CA ILE A 31 20.18 -10.24 -10.03
C ILE A 31 21.58 -9.64 -10.25
N PHE A 32 21.73 -8.32 -10.24
CA PHE A 32 23.05 -7.67 -10.41
C PHE A 32 24.03 -8.01 -9.27
N TRP A 33 23.55 -8.19 -8.04
CA TRP A 33 24.37 -8.60 -6.91
C TRP A 33 24.86 -10.05 -7.07
N LEU A 34 23.96 -10.99 -7.36
CA LEU A 34 24.29 -12.40 -7.61
C LEU A 34 25.23 -12.57 -8.81
N ALA A 35 25.05 -11.78 -9.87
CA ALA A 35 25.91 -11.75 -11.06
C ALA A 35 27.25 -11.04 -10.85
N LYS A 36 27.65 -10.71 -9.60
CA LYS A 36 28.89 -9.99 -9.24
C LYS A 36 29.15 -8.74 -10.11
N SER A 37 28.06 -8.08 -10.50
CA SER A 37 28.05 -7.01 -11.50
C SER A 37 27.99 -5.62 -10.88
N PHE A 38 27.84 -5.52 -9.56
CA PHE A 38 28.18 -4.33 -8.79
C PHE A 38 29.69 -4.31 -8.46
N PRO A 39 30.31 -3.12 -8.27
CA PRO A 39 31.72 -3.03 -7.89
C PRO A 39 31.95 -3.53 -6.46
N SER A 40 33.07 -4.22 -6.24
CA SER A 40 33.55 -4.53 -4.88
C SER A 40 34.06 -3.26 -4.22
N ILE A 41 33.89 -3.15 -2.90
CA ILE A 41 34.32 -1.99 -2.10
C ILE A 41 35.83 -1.74 -2.22
N ASN A 42 36.61 -2.81 -2.46
CA ASN A 42 38.07 -2.80 -2.50
C ASN A 42 38.65 -2.87 -3.93
N ASP A 43 37.83 -2.76 -4.98
CA ASP A 43 38.31 -2.82 -6.37
C ASP A 43 38.72 -1.42 -6.87
N PRO A 44 40.00 -1.16 -7.20
CA PRO A 44 40.42 0.12 -7.77
C PRO A 44 39.97 0.30 -9.22
N ASN A 45 39.61 -0.77 -9.94
CA ASN A 45 39.21 -0.76 -11.35
C ASN A 45 37.68 -0.76 -11.49
N VAL A 46 37.00 0.12 -10.75
CA VAL A 46 35.55 0.35 -10.92
C VAL A 46 35.29 0.79 -12.35
N THR A 47 34.55 -0.04 -13.09
CA THR A 47 34.07 0.29 -14.43
C THR A 47 32.75 1.05 -14.33
N ASP A 48 32.67 2.23 -14.96
CA ASP A 48 31.58 3.20 -14.80
C ASP A 48 30.19 2.56 -14.90
N TYR A 49 29.98 1.66 -15.86
CA TYR A 49 28.68 1.00 -16.09
C TYR A 49 28.21 0.19 -14.86
N LYS A 50 29.10 -0.47 -14.11
CA LYS A 50 28.75 -1.21 -12.89
C LYS A 50 28.29 -0.27 -11.78
N GLN A 51 28.96 0.88 -11.65
CA GLN A 51 28.64 1.87 -10.63
C GLN A 51 27.33 2.61 -10.96
N VAL A 52 27.14 3.00 -12.23
CA VAL A 52 25.91 3.64 -12.73
C VAL A 52 24.72 2.70 -12.57
N ALA A 53 24.84 1.41 -12.93
CA ALA A 53 23.79 0.42 -12.68
C ALA A 53 23.46 0.27 -11.18
N CYS A 54 24.47 0.31 -10.31
CA CYS A 54 24.28 0.26 -8.85
C CYS A 54 23.54 1.49 -8.31
N ILE A 55 23.90 2.70 -8.75
CA ILE A 55 23.22 3.94 -8.35
C ILE A 55 21.77 3.95 -8.87
N ILE A 56 21.54 3.64 -10.15
CA ILE A 56 20.20 3.62 -10.75
C ILE A 56 19.28 2.60 -10.05
N THR A 57 19.75 1.38 -9.81
CA THR A 57 18.94 0.35 -9.11
C THR A 57 18.71 0.68 -7.63
N THR A 58 19.64 1.39 -6.97
CA THR A 58 19.42 1.92 -5.62
C THR A 58 18.30 2.96 -5.62
N LEU A 59 18.41 4.00 -6.47
CA LEU A 59 17.46 5.10 -6.53
C LEU A 59 16.06 4.65 -7.01
N TRP A 60 15.97 3.75 -7.99
CA TRP A 60 14.72 3.13 -8.42
C TRP A 60 14.00 2.49 -7.24
N THR A 61 14.69 1.59 -6.54
CA THR A 61 14.13 0.81 -5.44
C THR A 61 13.69 1.72 -4.30
N GLN A 62 14.54 2.68 -3.92
CA GLN A 62 14.25 3.67 -2.88
C GLN A 62 13.05 4.58 -3.23
N TYR A 63 12.98 5.07 -4.47
CA TYR A 63 11.88 5.93 -4.92
C TYR A 63 10.54 5.20 -4.87
N PHE A 64 10.46 3.98 -5.42
CA PHE A 64 9.19 3.26 -5.44
C PHE A 64 8.76 2.78 -4.06
N PHE A 65 9.69 2.41 -3.15
CA PHE A 65 9.32 2.15 -1.75
C PHE A 65 8.75 3.39 -1.04
N LEU A 66 9.30 4.59 -1.26
CA LEU A 66 8.66 5.82 -0.77
C LEU A 66 7.28 6.03 -1.41
N CYS A 67 7.12 5.76 -2.71
CA CYS A 67 5.81 5.84 -3.36
C CYS A 67 4.78 4.88 -2.73
N VAL A 68 5.16 3.64 -2.39
CA VAL A 68 4.27 2.69 -1.69
C VAL A 68 3.78 3.27 -0.36
N ILE A 69 4.67 3.91 0.40
CA ILE A 69 4.35 4.55 1.69
C ILE A 69 3.38 5.73 1.50
N PHE A 70 3.67 6.64 0.56
CA PHE A 70 2.81 7.79 0.31
C PHE A 70 1.48 7.44 -0.37
N TRP A 71 1.42 6.34 -1.15
CA TRP A 71 0.15 5.80 -1.66
C TRP A 71 -0.68 5.11 -0.56
N HIS A 72 -0.07 4.46 0.44
CA HIS A 72 -0.80 4.01 1.65
C HIS A 72 -1.38 5.19 2.43
N LEU A 73 -0.60 6.27 2.61
CA LEU A 73 -1.08 7.50 3.24
C LEU A 73 -2.29 8.08 2.47
N MET A 74 -2.18 8.19 1.15
CA MET A 74 -3.25 8.70 0.30
C MET A 74 -4.49 7.79 0.34
N TYR A 75 -4.34 6.46 0.41
CA TYR A 75 -5.45 5.53 0.59
C TYR A 75 -6.17 5.75 1.93
N GLY A 76 -5.43 5.85 3.04
CA GLY A 76 -5.99 6.19 4.35
C GLY A 76 -6.71 7.54 4.37
N ILE A 77 -6.16 8.55 3.68
CA ILE A 77 -6.79 9.89 3.55
C ILE A 77 -8.08 9.80 2.72
N GLU A 78 -8.09 9.10 1.58
CA GLU A 78 -9.26 9.02 0.71
C GLU A 78 -10.42 8.26 1.37
N CYS A 79 -10.11 7.17 2.09
CA CYS A 79 -11.09 6.44 2.91
C CYS A 79 -11.69 7.34 4.00
N PHE A 80 -10.86 8.15 4.67
CA PHE A 80 -11.32 9.08 5.71
C PHE A 80 -12.16 10.23 5.15
N LEU A 81 -11.75 10.86 4.05
CA LEU A 81 -12.52 11.90 3.36
C LEU A 81 -13.84 11.33 2.83
N THR A 82 -13.83 10.13 2.25
CA THR A 82 -15.03 9.42 1.81
C THR A 82 -15.98 9.13 2.95
N SER A 83 -15.48 8.73 4.14
CA SER A 83 -16.33 8.58 5.32
C SER A 83 -17.03 9.89 5.74
N LYS A 84 -16.40 11.05 5.46
CA LYS A 84 -17.02 12.37 5.64
C LYS A 84 -17.95 12.78 4.50
N GLY A 85 -17.82 12.21 3.30
CA GLY A 85 -18.57 12.58 2.10
C GLY A 85 -17.84 13.60 1.23
N ILE A 86 -16.51 13.70 1.39
CA ILE A 86 -15.60 14.57 0.65
C ILE A 86 -14.75 13.67 -0.27
N ALA A 87 -14.33 14.17 -1.43
CA ALA A 87 -13.32 13.54 -2.29
C ALA A 87 -12.07 14.42 -2.33
N SER A 88 -10.88 13.83 -2.43
CA SER A 88 -9.64 14.62 -2.61
C SER A 88 -9.46 15.02 -4.07
N SER A 89 -8.80 16.16 -4.33
CA SER A 89 -8.54 16.58 -5.71
C SER A 89 -7.54 15.63 -6.39
N TYR A 90 -7.70 15.42 -7.70
CA TYR A 90 -6.76 14.62 -8.50
C TYR A 90 -5.31 15.12 -8.34
N PHE A 91 -5.11 16.45 -8.33
CA PHE A 91 -3.81 17.06 -8.12
C PHE A 91 -3.20 16.68 -6.76
N THR A 92 -3.99 16.73 -5.69
CA THR A 92 -3.57 16.31 -4.33
C THR A 92 -3.11 14.85 -4.31
N LYS A 93 -3.85 13.95 -4.98
CA LYS A 93 -3.50 12.52 -5.07
C LYS A 93 -2.14 12.30 -5.75
N ILE A 94 -1.87 13.01 -6.85
CA ILE A 94 -0.60 12.92 -7.60
C ILE A 94 0.56 13.57 -6.83
N VAL A 95 0.35 14.73 -6.20
CA VAL A 95 1.40 15.42 -5.44
C VAL A 95 1.85 14.60 -4.24
N ILE A 96 0.91 14.04 -3.46
CA ILE A 96 1.25 13.19 -2.31
C ILE A 96 1.89 11.88 -2.79
N GLY A 97 1.26 11.18 -3.74
CA GLY A 97 1.68 9.82 -4.11
C GLY A 97 2.93 9.71 -5.00
N TRP A 98 3.29 10.75 -5.77
CA TRP A 98 4.44 10.71 -6.69
C TRP A 98 5.45 11.84 -6.49
N MET A 99 5.01 13.09 -6.28
CA MET A 99 5.92 14.25 -6.27
C MET A 99 6.65 14.41 -4.93
N LEU A 100 5.95 14.24 -3.82
CA LEU A 100 6.54 14.26 -2.48
C LEU A 100 7.61 13.16 -2.29
N PRO A 101 7.35 11.87 -2.58
CA PRO A 101 8.40 10.85 -2.56
C PRO A 101 9.54 11.11 -3.56
N ALA A 102 9.29 11.77 -4.70
CA ALA A 102 10.35 12.15 -5.63
C ALA A 102 11.28 13.23 -5.04
N SER A 103 10.72 14.25 -4.39
CA SER A 103 11.52 15.28 -3.69
C SER A 103 12.35 14.68 -2.54
N LEU A 104 11.77 13.78 -1.74
CA LEU A 104 12.47 13.11 -0.64
C LEU A 104 13.60 12.21 -1.17
N CYS A 105 13.33 11.41 -2.21
CA CYS A 105 14.37 10.59 -2.85
C CYS A 105 15.49 11.46 -3.45
N THR A 106 15.16 12.60 -4.07
CA THR A 106 16.14 13.55 -4.63
C THR A 106 17.02 14.16 -3.54
N VAL A 107 16.44 14.57 -2.40
CA VAL A 107 17.21 15.09 -1.25
C VAL A 107 18.14 14.01 -0.67
N ILE A 108 17.66 12.77 -0.50
CA ILE A 108 18.49 11.68 0.01
C ILE A 108 19.61 11.32 -0.98
N ALA A 109 19.32 11.30 -2.28
CA ALA A 109 20.32 11.08 -3.34
C ALA A 109 21.40 12.17 -3.36
N PHE A 110 21.01 13.44 -3.18
CA PHE A 110 21.94 14.57 -3.10
C PHE A 110 22.87 14.41 -1.88
N ILE A 111 22.31 14.11 -0.70
CA ILE A 111 23.09 13.84 0.53
C ILE A 111 24.01 12.63 0.37
N ALA A 112 23.58 11.58 -0.34
CA ALA A 112 24.35 10.36 -0.55
C ALA A 112 25.58 10.55 -1.45
N TYR A 113 25.44 11.32 -2.54
CA TYR A 113 26.38 11.30 -3.66
C TYR A 113 27.16 12.60 -3.90
N GLN A 114 26.86 13.69 -3.18
CA GLN A 114 27.58 14.97 -3.35
C GLN A 114 29.10 14.99 -3.09
N PRO A 115 29.72 14.20 -2.20
CA PRO A 115 31.17 14.31 -1.99
C PRO A 115 32.00 13.64 -3.09
N THR A 116 31.49 12.58 -3.73
CA THR A 116 32.12 11.91 -4.88
C THR A 116 31.11 11.01 -5.59
N LEU A 117 30.88 11.25 -6.89
CA LEU A 117 30.09 10.39 -7.78
C LEU A 117 30.85 9.11 -8.19
N GLN A 118 31.59 8.48 -7.27
CA GLN A 118 32.54 7.39 -7.52
C GLN A 118 32.25 6.09 -6.74
N ARG A 119 31.24 6.07 -5.85
CA ARG A 119 30.90 4.88 -5.05
C ARG A 119 29.38 4.74 -4.90
N CYS A 120 28.91 3.49 -4.87
CA CYS A 120 27.50 3.15 -4.69
C CYS A 120 27.08 3.10 -3.20
N SER A 121 28.06 2.97 -2.29
CA SER A 121 27.85 2.95 -0.83
C SER A 121 28.26 4.28 -0.18
N ALA A 122 27.45 4.74 0.79
CA ALA A 122 27.79 5.91 1.60
C ALA A 122 28.98 5.58 2.52
N GLN A 123 30.09 6.29 2.33
CA GLN A 123 31.38 6.00 2.98
C GLN A 123 31.50 6.52 4.43
N TYR A 124 30.64 7.44 4.84
CA TYR A 124 30.67 8.03 6.19
C TYR A 124 29.49 7.53 7.03
N HIS A 125 29.76 6.97 8.21
CA HIS A 125 28.73 6.51 9.15
C HIS A 125 27.69 7.60 9.47
N PHE A 126 28.13 8.84 9.71
CA PHE A 126 27.20 9.97 9.96
C PHE A 126 26.23 10.21 8.79
N VAL A 127 26.72 10.18 7.54
CA VAL A 127 25.87 10.34 6.35
C VAL A 127 24.91 9.15 6.22
N ARG A 128 25.39 7.93 6.47
CA ARG A 128 24.59 6.70 6.46
C ARG A 128 23.44 6.76 7.49
N SER A 129 23.73 7.01 8.76
CA SER A 129 22.73 7.09 9.83
C SER A 129 21.79 8.30 9.65
N ALA A 130 22.26 9.43 9.10
CA ALA A 130 21.42 10.57 8.77
C ALA A 130 20.45 10.28 7.60
N MET A 131 20.93 9.62 6.53
CA MET A 131 20.09 9.16 5.43
C MET A 131 19.02 8.17 5.91
N PHE A 132 19.40 7.22 6.77
CA PHE A 132 18.45 6.30 7.38
C PHE A 132 17.44 7.04 8.28
N GLY A 133 17.85 8.02 9.09
CA GLY A 133 16.92 8.86 9.85
C GLY A 133 15.90 9.59 8.97
N ILE A 134 16.36 10.20 7.88
CA ILE A 134 15.52 10.92 6.90
C ILE A 134 14.57 9.98 6.13
N PHE A 135 14.94 8.71 5.92
CA PHE A 135 14.13 7.72 5.23
C PHE A 135 13.15 6.98 6.15
N LEU A 136 13.62 6.53 7.32
CA LEU A 136 12.89 5.68 8.27
C LEU A 136 11.85 6.45 9.07
N LEU A 137 12.13 7.70 9.48
CA LEU A 137 11.21 8.49 10.28
C LEU A 137 9.88 8.78 9.55
N PRO A 138 9.86 9.18 8.25
CA PRO A 138 8.63 9.26 7.48
C PRO A 138 7.86 7.94 7.38
N ILE A 139 8.55 6.80 7.24
CA ILE A 139 7.92 5.47 7.14
C ILE A 139 7.13 5.15 8.42
N VAL A 140 7.79 5.27 9.59
CA VAL A 140 7.16 5.00 10.89
C VAL A 140 6.00 5.98 11.15
N ILE A 141 6.18 7.26 10.85
CA ILE A 141 5.13 8.29 10.98
C ILE A 141 3.91 7.95 10.10
N VAL A 142 4.13 7.55 8.84
CA VAL A 142 3.03 7.21 7.93
C VAL A 142 2.29 5.95 8.37
N ILE A 143 2.98 4.91 8.83
CA ILE A 143 2.34 3.70 9.38
C ILE A 143 1.39 4.06 10.52
N LEU A 144 1.84 4.88 11.49
CA LEU A 144 1.02 5.35 12.61
C LEU A 144 -0.17 6.19 12.14
N ILE A 145 0.03 7.11 11.19
CA ILE A 145 -1.05 7.94 10.62
C ILE A 145 -2.10 7.08 9.89
N VAL A 146 -1.68 6.08 9.11
CA VAL A 146 -2.60 5.18 8.37
C VAL A 146 -3.49 4.38 9.34
N ILE A 147 -2.91 3.83 10.42
CA ILE A 147 -3.67 3.13 11.47
C ILE A 147 -4.71 4.07 12.11
N VAL A 148 -4.32 5.31 12.45
CA VAL A 148 -5.23 6.33 13.01
C VAL A 148 -6.33 6.72 12.02
N LEU A 149 -6.02 6.86 10.72
CA LEU A 149 -6.99 7.19 9.68
C LEU A 149 -8.02 6.08 9.48
N PHE A 150 -7.63 4.81 9.45
CA PHE A 150 -8.59 3.70 9.37
C PHE A 150 -9.50 3.62 10.61
N TYR A 151 -8.95 3.80 11.83
CA TYR A 151 -9.76 3.87 13.05
C TYR A 151 -10.78 5.03 13.00
N GLN A 152 -10.34 6.22 12.59
CA GLN A 152 -11.24 7.38 12.43
C GLN A 152 -12.27 7.18 11.32
N THR A 153 -11.93 6.46 10.24
CA THR A 153 -12.83 6.09 9.15
C THR A 153 -13.96 5.20 9.66
N LEU A 154 -13.64 4.08 10.32
CA LEU A 154 -14.64 3.16 10.90
C LEU A 154 -15.53 3.85 11.93
N LYS A 155 -14.94 4.67 12.82
CA LYS A 155 -15.69 5.49 13.79
C LYS A 155 -16.63 6.49 13.12
N SER A 156 -16.32 6.97 11.91
CA SER A 156 -17.15 7.92 11.16
C SER A 156 -18.26 7.24 10.37
N VAL A 157 -17.98 6.10 9.73
CA VAL A 157 -19.00 5.26 9.08
C VAL A 157 -20.03 4.79 10.12
N LYS A 158 -19.59 4.22 11.25
CA LYS A 158 -20.48 3.76 12.33
C LYS A 158 -21.40 4.87 12.87
N ARG A 159 -20.90 6.10 13.00
CA ARG A 159 -21.71 7.26 13.43
C ARG A 159 -22.77 7.64 12.40
N LYS A 160 -22.39 7.75 11.11
CA LYS A 160 -23.35 8.05 10.03
C LYS A 160 -24.44 6.99 9.91
N LEU A 161 -24.07 5.72 10.05
CA LEU A 161 -24.99 4.57 10.02
C LEU A 161 -26.06 4.67 11.13
N ILE A 162 -25.62 4.91 12.37
CA ILE A 162 -26.53 5.16 13.51
C ILE A 162 -27.42 6.40 13.26
N GLN A 163 -26.85 7.50 12.76
CA GLN A 163 -27.58 8.74 12.50
C GLN A 163 -28.63 8.61 11.38
N HIS A 164 -28.38 7.80 10.35
CA HIS A 164 -29.26 7.68 9.19
C HIS A 164 -30.38 6.65 9.39
N PHE A 165 -30.15 5.59 10.18
CA PHE A 165 -31.12 4.50 10.36
C PHE A 165 -31.75 4.43 11.76
N GLY A 166 -31.17 5.10 12.76
CA GLY A 166 -31.66 5.14 14.15
C GLY A 166 -31.54 3.80 14.91
N ARG A 167 -31.58 2.66 14.20
CA ARG A 167 -31.49 1.30 14.74
C ARG A 167 -30.77 0.39 13.74
N PHE A 168 -29.57 -0.05 14.11
CA PHE A 168 -28.72 -0.97 13.36
C PHE A 168 -29.48 -2.24 12.89
N SER A 169 -29.77 -2.34 11.59
CA SER A 169 -30.30 -3.57 10.99
C SER A 169 -29.19 -4.62 10.76
N PRO A 170 -29.51 -5.91 10.51
CA PRO A 170 -28.50 -6.94 10.27
C PRO A 170 -27.55 -6.67 9.07
N PRO A 171 -28.01 -6.34 7.84
CA PRO A 171 -27.09 -6.13 6.71
C PRO A 171 -26.19 -4.89 6.87
N GLU A 172 -26.63 -3.89 7.64
CA GLU A 172 -25.80 -2.73 8.01
C GLU A 172 -24.61 -3.11 8.89
N ARG A 173 -24.76 -4.14 9.74
CA ARG A 173 -23.65 -4.68 10.54
C ARG A 173 -22.68 -5.45 9.65
N GLU A 174 -23.19 -6.35 8.83
CA GLU A 174 -22.41 -7.13 7.86
C GLU A 174 -21.57 -6.21 6.96
N MET A 175 -22.14 -5.13 6.43
CA MET A 175 -21.39 -4.12 5.65
C MET A 175 -20.26 -3.46 6.46
N LEU A 176 -20.52 -3.09 7.72
CA LEU A 176 -19.53 -2.44 8.59
C LEU A 176 -18.43 -3.42 9.02
N ASP A 177 -18.79 -4.66 9.32
CA ASP A 177 -17.88 -5.73 9.75
C ASP A 177 -16.97 -6.15 8.58
N ASN A 178 -17.53 -6.24 7.36
CA ASN A 178 -16.76 -6.47 6.13
C ASN A 178 -15.78 -5.31 5.84
N LEU A 179 -16.20 -4.06 6.04
CA LEU A 179 -15.33 -2.89 5.89
C LEU A 179 -14.21 -2.86 6.96
N GLN A 180 -14.55 -3.22 8.19
CA GLN A 180 -13.59 -3.36 9.29
C GLN A 180 -12.57 -4.46 9.01
N ALA A 181 -13.02 -5.62 8.50
CA ALA A 181 -12.13 -6.70 8.08
C ALA A 181 -11.16 -6.27 6.97
N LYS A 182 -11.64 -5.60 5.90
CA LYS A 182 -10.78 -5.09 4.82
C LYS A 182 -9.70 -4.13 5.34
N TYR A 183 -10.06 -3.16 6.20
CA TYR A 183 -9.06 -2.23 6.76
C TYR A 183 -8.10 -2.87 7.76
N ILE A 184 -8.55 -3.83 8.58
CA ILE A 184 -7.67 -4.58 9.49
C ILE A 184 -6.66 -5.40 8.70
N ILE A 185 -7.10 -6.11 7.64
CA ILE A 185 -6.20 -6.90 6.79
C ILE A 185 -5.13 -6.02 6.15
N ILE A 186 -5.51 -4.91 5.48
CA ILE A 186 -4.53 -3.98 4.89
C ILE A 186 -3.57 -3.43 5.96
N ALA A 187 -4.08 -2.97 7.12
CA ALA A 187 -3.25 -2.41 8.17
C ALA A 187 -2.26 -3.41 8.78
N VAL A 188 -2.71 -4.64 9.05
CA VAL A 188 -1.89 -5.71 9.63
C VAL A 188 -0.85 -6.19 8.62
N THR A 189 -1.22 -6.37 7.35
CA THR A 189 -0.26 -6.72 6.28
C THR A 189 0.78 -5.62 6.10
N PHE A 190 0.37 -4.34 6.07
CA PHE A 190 1.28 -3.20 5.95
C PHE A 190 2.27 -3.14 7.12
N VAL A 191 1.81 -3.33 8.37
CA VAL A 191 2.72 -3.38 9.54
C VAL A 191 3.67 -4.58 9.46
N ILE A 192 3.16 -5.79 9.21
CA ILE A 192 3.99 -7.01 9.20
C ILE A 192 5.06 -6.96 8.10
N CYS A 193 4.71 -6.49 6.89
CA CYS A 193 5.66 -6.47 5.78
C CYS A 193 6.74 -5.38 5.94
N TRP A 194 6.47 -4.31 6.70
CA TRP A 194 7.43 -3.23 6.91
C TRP A 194 8.28 -3.38 8.18
N ILE A 195 7.95 -4.28 9.11
CA ILE A 195 8.80 -4.58 10.28
C ILE A 195 10.23 -5.02 9.87
N PRO A 196 10.44 -5.95 8.92
CA PRO A 196 11.79 -6.31 8.48
C PRO A 196 12.56 -5.12 7.90
N ASN A 197 11.94 -4.38 6.97
CA ASN A 197 12.50 -3.17 6.35
C ASN A 197 12.92 -2.12 7.41
N ILE A 198 12.13 -1.95 8.48
CA ILE A 198 12.43 -1.06 9.61
C ILE A 198 13.61 -1.59 10.43
N LEU A 199 13.60 -2.88 10.80
CA LEU A 199 14.66 -3.50 11.60
C LEU A 199 16.00 -3.49 10.87
N ASN A 200 16.04 -3.87 9.58
CA ASN A 200 17.23 -3.85 8.75
C ASN A 200 17.82 -2.43 8.67
N GLY A 201 16.98 -1.42 8.45
CA GLY A 201 17.40 -0.01 8.49
C GLY A 201 18.00 0.41 9.84
N ILE A 202 17.46 -0.08 10.96
CA ILE A 202 18.00 0.18 12.31
C ILE A 202 19.35 -0.53 12.50
N PHE A 203 19.47 -1.81 12.17
CA PHE A 203 20.72 -2.55 12.31
C PHE A 203 21.84 -1.94 11.46
N MET A 204 21.57 -1.63 10.18
CA MET A 204 22.49 -0.94 9.27
C MET A 204 22.81 0.52 9.65
N SER A 205 22.09 1.11 10.61
CA SER A 205 22.33 2.46 11.13
C SER A 205 23.14 2.51 12.43
N ILE A 206 23.05 1.46 13.26
CA ILE A 206 23.53 1.45 14.64
C ILE A 206 24.66 0.43 14.86
N LEU A 207 24.58 -0.75 14.25
CA LEU A 207 25.59 -1.82 14.46
C LEU A 207 26.78 -1.72 13.48
N ASP A 208 26.78 -0.75 12.57
CA ASP A 208 27.85 -0.47 11.60
C ASP A 208 29.23 -0.17 12.25
N SER A 209 29.26 0.06 13.57
CA SER A 209 30.47 0.22 14.40
C SER A 209 30.74 -0.95 15.36
N VAL A 210 29.93 -2.02 15.31
CA VAL A 210 29.95 -3.17 16.25
C VAL A 210 29.61 -4.49 15.51
N VAL A 211 30.12 -4.65 14.29
CA VAL A 211 29.81 -5.83 13.45
C VAL A 211 30.65 -7.04 13.88
N ASP A 212 30.18 -7.75 14.90
CA ASP A 212 30.56 -9.14 15.16
C ASP A 212 29.86 -10.09 14.16
N THR A 213 30.45 -11.26 13.93
CA THR A 213 30.00 -12.25 12.91
C THR A 213 28.53 -12.66 13.02
N GLU A 214 27.92 -12.59 14.21
CA GLU A 214 26.50 -12.94 14.41
C GLU A 214 25.53 -11.93 13.77
N ALA A 215 25.95 -10.65 13.62
CA ALA A 215 25.12 -9.62 13.01
C ALA A 215 24.90 -9.86 11.50
N GLU A 216 25.88 -10.46 10.81
CA GLU A 216 25.76 -10.76 9.37
C GLU A 216 24.63 -11.74 9.07
N TYR A 217 24.46 -12.78 9.90
CA TYR A 217 23.36 -13.74 9.78
C TYR A 217 22.00 -13.07 10.01
N LEU A 218 21.90 -12.15 10.96
CA LEU A 218 20.66 -11.43 11.24
C LEU A 218 20.26 -10.51 10.08
N ILE A 219 21.23 -9.79 9.49
CA ILE A 219 21.00 -8.96 8.29
C ILE A 219 20.57 -9.83 7.10
N LEU A 220 21.19 -11.00 6.90
CA LEU A 220 20.80 -11.95 5.86
C LEU A 220 19.36 -12.45 6.05
N VAL A 221 18.96 -12.81 7.27
CA VAL A 221 17.58 -13.23 7.58
C VAL A 221 16.58 -12.11 7.33
N LEU A 222 16.90 -10.86 7.69
CA LEU A 222 16.04 -9.71 7.43
C LEU A 222 15.87 -9.44 5.93
N LEU A 223 16.95 -9.51 5.15
CA LEU A 223 16.90 -9.37 3.67
C LEU A 223 16.05 -10.47 3.02
N VAL A 224 16.09 -11.71 3.53
CA VAL A 224 15.22 -12.80 3.06
C VAL A 224 13.76 -12.55 3.43
N LEU A 225 13.48 -12.05 4.64
CA LEU A 225 12.13 -11.68 5.05
C LEU A 225 11.55 -10.53 4.21
N GLU A 226 12.34 -9.50 3.92
CA GLU A 226 11.98 -8.41 3.00
C GLU A 226 11.65 -8.94 1.60
N ALA A 227 12.50 -9.82 1.05
CA ALA A 227 12.32 -10.39 -0.29
C ALA A 227 11.07 -11.28 -0.43
N VAL A 228 10.53 -11.82 0.68
CA VAL A 228 9.27 -12.59 0.70
C VAL A 228 8.06 -11.72 1.02
N LEU A 229 8.19 -10.79 1.97
CA LEU A 229 7.07 -10.00 2.48
C LEU A 229 6.72 -8.80 1.57
N ASN A 230 7.70 -8.19 0.90
CA ASN A 230 7.46 -7.09 -0.03
C ASN A 230 6.62 -7.54 -1.27
N PRO A 231 6.79 -8.76 -1.83
CA PRO A 231 5.84 -9.35 -2.79
C PRO A 231 4.51 -9.79 -2.17
N PHE A 232 4.53 -10.35 -0.95
CA PHE A 232 3.32 -10.83 -0.26
C PHE A 232 2.31 -9.69 0.00
N GLN A 233 2.79 -8.49 0.35
CA GLN A 233 1.95 -7.31 0.51
C GLN A 233 1.12 -7.03 -0.76
N VAL A 234 1.74 -7.10 -1.94
CA VAL A 234 1.08 -6.82 -3.23
C VAL A 234 -0.05 -7.82 -3.49
N VAL A 235 0.17 -9.09 -3.15
CA VAL A 235 -0.81 -10.17 -3.33
C VAL A 235 -2.03 -9.94 -2.44
N ILE A 236 -1.84 -9.62 -1.16
CA ILE A 236 -2.95 -9.35 -0.23
C ILE A 236 -3.69 -8.07 -0.62
N ASP A 237 -2.99 -6.98 -0.94
CA ASP A 237 -3.61 -5.72 -1.37
C ASP A 237 -4.42 -5.88 -2.67
N ALA A 238 -3.91 -6.69 -3.62
CA ALA A 238 -4.66 -7.08 -4.82
C ALA A 238 -5.91 -7.91 -4.47
N MET A 239 -5.80 -8.90 -3.59
CA MET A 239 -6.93 -9.73 -3.16
C MET A 239 -8.01 -8.92 -2.40
N VAL A 240 -7.62 -7.88 -1.66
CA VAL A 240 -8.60 -6.98 -1.00
C VAL A 240 -9.27 -6.03 -2.00
N MET A 241 -8.57 -5.58 -3.05
CA MET A 241 -9.16 -4.80 -4.15
C MET A 241 -10.13 -5.62 -4.99
N PHE A 242 -9.68 -6.76 -5.56
CA PHE A 242 -10.51 -7.61 -6.43
C PHE A 242 -11.58 -8.41 -5.67
N SER A 243 -11.57 -8.30 -4.33
CA SER A 243 -12.36 -9.04 -3.35
C SER A 243 -12.05 -10.54 -3.31
N TRP A 244 -12.17 -11.12 -2.11
CA TRP A 244 -11.99 -12.56 -1.92
C TRP A 244 -13.13 -13.31 -2.62
N PRO A 245 -12.86 -14.41 -3.36
CA PRO A 245 -13.78 -15.55 -3.35
C PRO A 245 -14.08 -15.91 -1.88
N PRO A 246 -15.24 -16.48 -1.52
CA PRO A 246 -15.66 -16.61 -0.13
C PRO A 246 -14.69 -17.48 0.71
N VAL A 247 -13.66 -16.85 1.26
CA VAL A 247 -12.75 -17.46 2.22
C VAL A 247 -13.53 -17.68 3.52
N GLY A 248 -13.45 -18.90 4.07
CA GLY A 248 -14.47 -19.35 5.01
C GLY A 248 -14.37 -20.81 5.41
N CYS A 249 -13.57 -21.09 6.45
CA CYS A 249 -13.76 -22.30 7.26
C CYS A 249 -15.07 -22.26 8.06
N CYS A 250 -15.69 -21.08 8.18
CA CYS A 250 -17.13 -20.88 8.42
C CYS A 250 -17.69 -19.97 7.31
N GLY A 251 -18.85 -20.32 6.75
CA GLY A 251 -19.43 -19.66 5.58
C GLY A 251 -20.06 -18.30 5.85
N ILE A 252 -19.24 -17.28 6.14
CA ILE A 252 -19.69 -15.91 6.46
C ILE A 252 -19.96 -15.09 5.19
N PHE A 253 -19.21 -15.29 4.11
CA PHE A 253 -19.46 -14.64 2.82
C PHE A 253 -20.47 -15.42 1.94
N ARG A 254 -21.74 -15.41 2.35
CA ARG A 254 -22.85 -15.86 1.48
C ARG A 254 -23.47 -14.64 0.78
N SER A 255 -22.95 -14.30 -0.39
CA SER A 255 -23.61 -13.37 -1.32
C SER A 255 -24.88 -14.02 -1.89
N ASP A 256 -25.95 -14.02 -1.10
CA ASP A 256 -27.28 -14.42 -1.56
C ASP A 256 -27.79 -13.42 -2.60
N GLY A 257 -27.61 -13.75 -3.88
CA GLY A 257 -28.29 -13.05 -4.95
C GLY A 257 -29.80 -13.15 -4.73
N TYR A 258 -30.42 -12.03 -4.32
CA TYR A 258 -31.80 -11.95 -3.83
C TYR A 258 -32.83 -12.18 -4.94
N ARG A 259 -32.89 -13.42 -5.46
CA ARG A 259 -33.73 -13.83 -6.58
C ARG A 259 -35.15 -14.15 -6.14
N SER A 260 -35.78 -13.22 -5.44
CA SER A 260 -37.21 -13.28 -5.15
C SER A 260 -38.00 -13.16 -6.45
N ARG A 261 -38.32 -14.30 -7.07
CA ARG A 261 -39.11 -14.36 -8.30
C ARG A 261 -40.51 -14.89 -8.00
N GLY A 262 -41.35 -13.98 -7.49
CA GLY A 262 -42.79 -14.09 -7.64
C GLY A 262 -43.17 -14.33 -9.11
N ASN A 263 -44.26 -15.06 -9.31
CA ASN A 263 -44.52 -15.82 -10.54
C ASN A 263 -45.08 -14.95 -11.70
N ILE A 264 -45.10 -15.54 -12.91
CA ILE A 264 -45.96 -15.15 -14.06
C ILE A 264 -45.68 -13.79 -14.74
N ASN A 265 -44.76 -13.78 -15.71
CA ASN A 265 -45.09 -13.69 -17.15
C ASN A 265 -43.82 -13.72 -18.02
N ALA A 266 -43.96 -14.02 -19.32
CA ALA A 266 -42.83 -14.29 -20.21
C ALA A 266 -42.91 -13.57 -21.56
N MET A 267 -41.78 -13.00 -22.02
CA MET A 267 -41.33 -13.16 -23.41
C MET A 267 -39.83 -12.89 -23.62
N SER A 268 -39.20 -13.72 -24.46
CA SER A 268 -37.97 -13.54 -25.27
C SER A 268 -36.69 -12.88 -24.72
N LYS A 269 -35.61 -13.71 -24.73
CA LYS A 269 -34.23 -13.45 -25.24
C LYS A 269 -33.26 -12.46 -24.55
N SER A 270 -32.28 -13.04 -23.85
CA SER A 270 -30.82 -13.06 -24.18
C SER A 270 -30.18 -11.91 -24.97
N THR A 271 -28.96 -11.40 -24.67
CA THR A 271 -27.97 -11.68 -23.59
C THR A 271 -26.90 -10.59 -23.60
N VAL A 272 -26.52 -10.07 -22.42
CA VAL A 272 -25.14 -9.68 -22.05
C VAL A 272 -25.00 -9.90 -20.53
N GLU A 273 -23.91 -10.51 -20.08
CA GLU A 273 -23.61 -10.66 -18.65
C GLU A 273 -22.60 -9.61 -18.18
N GLY A 274 -22.80 -9.09 -16.96
CA GLY A 274 -21.92 -8.13 -16.30
C GLY A 274 -22.25 -8.07 -14.82
N THR A 275 -21.24 -8.14 -13.96
CA THR A 275 -21.38 -8.33 -12.50
C THR A 275 -22.01 -7.12 -11.79
N SER A 276 -23.27 -7.25 -11.39
CA SER A 276 -24.05 -6.19 -10.70
C SER A 276 -24.47 -6.60 -9.28
N GLY A 277 -23.51 -6.95 -8.42
CA GLY A 277 -23.78 -7.33 -7.03
C GLY A 277 -23.87 -6.13 -6.08
N GLU A 278 -22.78 -5.37 -6.02
CA GLU A 278 -22.61 -4.24 -5.07
C GLU A 278 -23.33 -2.96 -5.53
N THR A 279 -23.51 -2.81 -6.85
CA THR A 279 -24.27 -1.74 -7.51
C THR A 279 -25.74 -1.71 -7.06
N ASP A 280 -26.46 -2.83 -7.15
CA ASP A 280 -27.91 -2.84 -6.90
C ASP A 280 -28.27 -2.66 -5.41
N ALA A 281 -27.38 -3.05 -4.49
CA ALA A 281 -27.52 -2.72 -3.06
C ALA A 281 -27.53 -1.21 -2.82
N LEU A 282 -26.57 -0.48 -3.38
CA LEU A 282 -26.45 0.98 -3.21
C LEU A 282 -27.46 1.77 -4.09
N LEU A 283 -27.84 1.25 -5.26
CA LEU A 283 -28.83 1.86 -6.14
C LEU A 283 -30.26 1.72 -5.62
N SER A 284 -30.62 0.58 -5.01
CA SER A 284 -31.94 0.40 -4.38
C SER A 284 -32.13 1.32 -3.18
N PHE A 285 -31.06 1.53 -2.40
CA PHE A 285 -30.94 2.57 -1.36
C PHE A 285 -31.34 3.95 -1.90
N SER A 286 -30.76 4.36 -3.03
CA SER A 286 -31.00 5.68 -3.63
C SER A 286 -32.38 5.85 -4.27
N ARG A 287 -33.09 4.76 -4.63
CA ARG A 287 -34.45 4.87 -5.19
C ARG A 287 -35.51 5.04 -4.10
N ARG A 288 -35.44 4.27 -3.00
CA ARG A 288 -36.44 4.36 -1.91
C ARG A 288 -36.44 5.74 -1.22
N GLY A 289 -35.29 6.39 -1.12
CA GLY A 289 -35.19 7.76 -0.56
C GLY A 289 -35.85 8.88 -1.38
N ARG A 290 -36.40 8.58 -2.58
CA ARG A 290 -37.07 9.59 -3.45
C ARG A 290 -38.59 9.35 -3.61
N THR A 291 -39.13 8.24 -3.10
CA THR A 291 -40.56 7.90 -3.21
C THR A 291 -41.38 8.19 -1.94
N SER A 292 -40.80 8.88 -0.97
CA SER A 292 -41.42 9.25 0.31
C SER A 292 -41.47 10.78 0.52
N SER A 293 -41.75 11.53 -0.56
CA SER A 293 -41.86 13.00 -0.55
C SER A 293 -42.83 13.53 -1.62
N ILE A 294 -43.96 12.84 -1.76
CA ILE A 294 -45.28 13.34 -2.16
C ILE A 294 -46.27 12.78 -1.14
#